data_AF-A0A098EBG7-F1
#
_entry.id   AF-A0A098EBG7-F1
#
_cell.length_a   1.000
_cell.length_b   1.000
_cell.length_c   1.000
_cell.angle_alpha   90.00
_cell.angle_beta   90.00
_cell.angle_gamma   90.00
#
_symmetry.space_group_name_H-M   'P 1'
#
loop_
_entity.id
_entity.type
_entity.pdbx_description
1 polymer ?
#
loop_
_entity_poly.entity_id
_entity_poly.type
_entity_poly.pdbx_seq_one_letter_code
_entity_poly.pdbx_strand_id
1 'polypeptide(L)' 'MFLIHISQRYVDSKILEDEAKKVFENSCVVRDFMSVRISPSPEKRISVS' A
#
# COMPACT_ATOMS: atom_id res chain seq x y z
N MET A 1 0.38 -3.53 -1.85
CA MET A 1 -0.43 -4.28 -0.88
C MET A 1 -0.79 -3.35 0.26
N PHE A 2 -2.07 -3.31 0.63
CA PHE A 2 -2.55 -2.49 1.76
C PHE A 2 -2.77 -3.39 2.97
N LEU A 3 -2.08 -3.10 4.08
CA LEU A 3 -2.26 -3.79 5.35
C LEU A 3 -3.32 -3.05 6.17
N ILE A 4 -4.41 -3.75 6.46
CA ILE A 4 -5.57 -3.24 7.22
C ILE A 4 -5.85 -4.15 8.41
N HIS A 5 -6.82 -3.78 9.25
CA HIS A 5 -7.18 -4.54 10.46
C HIS A 5 -5.99 -4.85 11.37
N ILE A 6 -5.19 -3.81 11.67
CA ILE A 6 -4.03 -3.95 12.55
C ILE A 6 -4.51 -4.11 14.00
N SER A 7 -4.01 -5.15 14.66
CA SER A 7 -4.26 -5.39 16.08
C SER A 7 -3.68 -4.25 16.93
N GLN A 8 -4.47 -3.75 17.90
CA GLN A 8 -4.07 -2.69 18.84
C GLN A 8 -2.82 -3.00 19.69
N ARG A 9 -2.39 -4.27 19.75
CA ARG A 9 -1.13 -4.68 20.38
C ARG A 9 0.11 -4.02 19.74
N TYR A 10 0.01 -3.62 18.47
CA TYR A 10 1.09 -2.93 17.79
C TYR A 10 0.96 -1.42 18.03
N VAL A 11 1.68 -0.92 19.03
CA VAL A 11 1.77 0.53 19.33
C VAL A 11 2.38 1.27 18.13
N ASP A 12 3.39 0.67 17.50
CA ASP A 12 3.92 1.11 16.22
C ASP A 12 3.64 0.06 15.14
N SER A 13 2.62 0.33 14.32
CA SER A 13 2.25 -0.55 13.20
C SER A 13 3.26 -0.52 12.05
N LYS A 14 4.22 0.41 12.06
CA LYS A 14 5.23 0.53 11.00
C LYS A 14 6.13 -0.71 10.89
N ILE A 15 6.33 -1.42 12.00
CA ILE A 15 7.10 -2.68 12.02
C ILE A 15 6.49 -3.70 11.03
N LEU A 16 5.17 -3.78 10.95
CA LEU A 16 4.47 -4.68 10.01
C LEU A 16 4.62 -4.22 8.56
N GLU A 17 4.65 -2.92 8.32
CA GLU A 17 4.92 -2.35 7.00
C GLU A 17 6.34 -2.71 6.53
N ASP A 18 7.34 -2.53 7.41
CA ASP A 18 8.75 -2.79 7.10
C ASP A 18 9.00 -4.28 6.82
N GLU A 19 8.30 -5.18 7.52
CA GLU A 19 8.32 -6.61 7.22
C GLU A 19 7.67 -6.93 5.87
N ALA A 20 6.49 -6.37 5.59
CA ALA A 20 5.80 -6.58 4.31
C ALA A 20 6.61 -6.09 3.12
N LYS A 21 7.33 -4.96 3.27
CA LYS A 21 8.20 -4.39 2.23
C LYS A 21 9.37 -5.30 1.83
N LYS A 22 9.83 -6.21 2.72
CA LYS A 22 10.88 -7.18 2.39
C LYS A 22 10.44 -8.20 1.34
N VAL A 23 9.14 -8.44 1.22
CA VAL A 23 8.56 -9.41 0.27
C VAL A 23 7.85 -8.71 -0.88
N PHE A 24 7.14 -7.62 -0.58
CA PHE A 24 6.40 -6.84 -1.56
C PHE A 24 6.67 -5.35 -1.32
N GLU A 25 7.59 -4.79 -2.11
CA GLU A 25 8.13 -3.42 -1.94
C GLU A 25 7.03 -2.35 -1.82
N ASN A 26 5.98 -2.46 -2.63
CA ASN A 26 4.84 -1.53 -2.61
C ASN A 26 3.80 -1.89 -1.55
N SER A 27 4.25 -2.09 -0.30
CA SER A 27 3.37 -2.36 0.85
C SER A 27 3.24 -1.14 1.76
N CYS A 28 2.04 -0.89 2.29
CA CYS A 28 1.83 0.10 3.34
C CYS A 28 0.74 -0.30 4.33
N VAL A 29 0.89 0.14 5.58
CA VAL A 29 -0.16 0.07 6.59
C VAL A 29 -1.09 1.26 6.44
N VAL A 30 -2.38 0.96 6.35
CA VAL A 30 -3.43 1.97 6.17
C VAL A 30 -3.76 2.61 7.52
N ARG A 31 -3.97 3.93 7.49
CA ARG A 31 -4.46 4.70 8.64
C ARG A 31 -5.91 5.11 8.43
N ASP A 32 -6.60 5.39 9.53
CA ASP A 32 -7.98 5.86 9.47
C ASP A 32 -8.10 7.09 8.55
N PHE A 33 -9.10 7.06 7.68
CA PHE A 33 -9.38 8.09 6.66
C PHE A 33 -8.28 8.29 5.60
N MET A 34 -7.33 7.36 5.46
CA MET A 34 -6.33 7.40 4.39
C MET A 34 -7.01 7.28 3.01
N SER A 35 -6.69 8.21 2.11
CA SER A 35 -7.14 8.19 0.71
C SER A 35 -5.99 7.80 -0.21
N VAL A 36 -6.25 6.89 -1.15
CA VAL A 36 -5.26 6.45 -2.13
C VAL A 36 -5.82 6.66 -3.53
N ARG A 37 -5.01 7.30 -4.38
CA ARG A 37 -5.33 7.50 -5.80
C ARG A 37 -4.75 6.34 -6.62
N ILE A 38 -5.61 5.63 -7.32
CA ILE A 38 -5.19 4.62 -8.30
C ILE A 38 -5.08 5.29 -9.66
N SER A 39 -3.89 5.18 -10.27
CA SER A 39 -3.64 5.69 -11.62
C SER A 39 -3.56 4.51 -12.61
N PRO A 40 -4.00 4.68 -13.86
CA PRO A 40 -3.78 3.66 -14.88
C PRO A 40 -2.28 3.41 -15.07
N SER A 41 -1.92 2.16 -15.36
CA SER A 41 -0.54 1.80 -15.71
C SER A 41 -0.04 2.67 -16.88
N PRO A 42 1.20 3.20 -16.83
CA PRO A 42 1.80 3.95 -17.95
C PRO A 42 1.77 3.17 -19.27
N GLU A 43 1.80 1.84 -19.20
CA GLU A 43 1.87 0.93 -20.35
C GLU A 43 0.53 0.77 -21.11
N LYS A 44 -0.59 1.27 -20.54
CA LYS A 44 -1.93 1.21 -21.15
C LYS A 44 -2.33 2.49 -21.89
N ARG A 45 -1.38 3.32 -22.31
CA ARG A 45 -1.66 4.34 -23.32
C ARG A 45 -1.65 3.68 -24.69
N ILE A 46 -2.80 3.15 -25.10
CA ILE A 46 -3.02 2.76 -26.50
C ILE A 46 -2.85 4.05 -27.31
N SER A 47 -1.73 4.15 -28.02
CA SER A 47 -1.50 5.17 -29.03
C SER A 47 -2.46 4.88 -30.18
N VAL A 48 -3.60 5.56 -30.18
CA VAL A 48 -4.48 5.63 -31.35
C VAL A 48 -3.91 6.72 -32.25
N SER A 49 -3.16 6.29 -33.27
CA SER A 49 -2.82 7.08 -34.46
C SER A 49 -3.91 6.93 -35.50
#